data_AF-A0A932KTB8-F1
#
_entry.id   AF-A0A932KTB8-F1
#
_cell.length_a   1.000
_cell.length_b   1.000
_cell.length_c   1.000
_cell.angle_alpha   90.00
_cell.angle_beta   90.00
_cell.angle_gamma   90.00
#
_symmetry.space_group_name_H-M   'P 1'
#
loop_
_entity.id
_entity.type
_entity.pdbx_description
1 polymer ?
#
loop_
_entity_poly.entity_id
_entity_poly.type
_entity_poly.pdbx_seq_one_letter_code
_entity_poly.pdbx_strand_id
1 'polypeptide(L)'
;MKIYCMIVAALLPPSPALTAKGVDEIAGFVKDTIALSPWHLRMGVRVAETALLFWLLLRVKGFATGKPEADSMRAALRRFEKFGNIPATLIRLYRSLSLLAWEERLEVVKALAA
;
A
#
# COMPACT_ATOMS: atom_id res chain seq x y z
N MET A 1 -6.68 8.49 -9.16
CA MET A 1 -5.96 8.04 -7.95
C MET A 1 -4.78 7.18 -8.38
N LYS A 2 -3.56 7.46 -7.92
CA LYS A 2 -2.37 6.72 -8.39
C LYS A 2 -2.33 5.34 -7.73
N ILE A 3 -1.75 4.34 -8.41
CA ILE A 3 -1.88 2.92 -8.01
C ILE A 3 -1.33 2.66 -6.61
N TYR A 4 -0.24 3.32 -6.24
CA TYR A 4 0.34 3.22 -4.90
C TYR A 4 -0.65 3.68 -3.80
N CYS A 5 -1.49 4.67 -4.05
CA CYS A 5 -2.54 5.10 -3.12
C CYS A 5 -3.59 4.00 -2.92
N MET A 6 -3.93 3.26 -3.98
CA MET A 6 -4.89 2.15 -3.88
C MET A 6 -4.33 0.99 -3.05
N ILE A 7 -3.04 0.68 -3.22
CA ILE A 7 -2.37 -0.37 -2.44
C ILE A 7 -2.30 0.05 -0.97
N VAL A 8 -1.84 1.27 -0.69
CA VAL A 8 -1.77 1.83 0.67
C VAL A 8 -3.14 1.85 1.35
N ALA A 9 -4.17 2.38 0.68
CA ALA A 9 -5.53 2.41 1.22
C ALA A 9 -6.09 1.00 1.51
N ALA A 10 -5.75 0.01 0.68
CA ALA A 10 -6.17 -1.36 0.90
C ALA A 10 -5.43 -2.04 2.07
N LEU A 11 -4.20 -1.61 2.37
CA LEU A 11 -3.39 -2.17 3.47
C LEU A 11 -3.66 -1.51 4.83
N LEU A 12 -4.15 -0.27 4.83
CA LEU A 12 -4.52 0.44 6.05
C LEU A 12 -5.82 -0.10 6.67
N PRO A 13 -5.92 -0.11 8.00
CA PRO A 13 -7.17 -0.45 8.68
C PRO A 13 -8.26 0.57 8.32
N PRO A 14 -9.53 0.14 8.18
CA PRO A 14 -10.63 1.09 7.98
C PRO A 14 -10.73 2.02 9.18
N SER A 15 -10.63 3.33 8.96
CA SER A 15 -10.76 4.35 10.00
C SER A 15 -11.52 5.56 9.45
N PRO A 16 -12.44 6.16 10.23
CA PRO A 16 -13.13 7.39 9.81
C PRO A 16 -12.18 8.58 9.65
N ALA A 17 -10.99 8.55 10.28
CA ALA A 17 -9.96 9.57 10.11
C ALA A 17 -9.22 9.46 8.76
N LEU A 18 -9.38 8.35 8.03
CA LEU A 18 -8.62 8.08 6.80
C LEU A 18 -9.26 8.79 5.61
N THR A 19 -8.91 10.06 5.43
CA THR A 19 -9.34 10.86 4.27
C THR A 19 -8.52 10.54 3.03
N ALA A 20 -9.06 10.86 1.84
CA ALA A 20 -8.33 10.70 0.57
C ALA A 20 -6.99 11.45 0.55
N LYS A 21 -6.95 12.65 1.15
CA LYS A 21 -5.72 13.44 1.30
C LYS A 21 -4.71 12.73 2.21
N GLY A 22 -5.16 12.15 3.32
CA GLY A 22 -4.29 11.38 4.22
C GLY A 22 -3.68 10.15 3.53
N VAL A 23 -4.46 9.45 2.71
CA VAL A 23 -3.94 8.33 1.89
C VAL A 23 -2.85 8.80 0.93
N ASP A 24 -3.03 9.94 0.26
CA ASP A 24 -2.04 10.48 -0.68
C ASP A 24 -0.73 10.87 0.02
N GLU A 25 -0.81 11.47 1.22
CA GLU A 25 0.36 11.83 2.03
C GLU A 25 1.13 10.58 2.51
N ILE A 26 0.42 9.58 3.06
CA ILE A 26 1.03 8.31 3.49
C ILE A 26 1.71 7.63 2.31
N ALA A 27 1.05 7.61 1.16
CA ALA A 27 1.61 6.94 -0.01
C ALA A 27 2.79 7.72 -0.61
N GLY A 28 2.84 9.05 -0.44
CA GLY A 28 4.03 9.87 -0.68
C GLY A 28 5.19 9.47 0.22
N PHE A 29 4.96 9.39 1.53
CA PHE A 29 5.97 8.95 2.50
C PHE A 29 6.56 7.58 2.17
N VAL A 30 5.71 6.59 1.86
CA VAL A 30 6.15 5.23 1.49
C VAL A 30 7.07 5.29 0.26
N LYS A 31 6.67 6.05 -0.76
CA LYS A 31 7.43 6.21 -2.00
C LYS A 31 8.79 6.85 -1.74
N ASP A 32 8.84 7.92 -0.96
CA ASP A 32 10.06 8.68 -0.69
C ASP A 32 11.02 7.85 0.19
N THR A 33 10.49 7.11 1.16
CA THR A 33 11.28 6.18 1.99
C THR A 33 11.94 5.09 1.15
N ILE A 34 11.20 4.48 0.21
CA ILE A 34 11.77 3.50 -0.72
C ILE A 34 12.83 4.17 -1.62
N ALA A 35 12.59 5.41 -2.08
CA ALA A 35 13.53 6.12 -2.93
C ALA A 35 14.87 6.43 -2.26
N LEU A 36 14.88 6.62 -0.93
CA LEU A 36 16.09 6.84 -0.12
C LEU A 36 16.87 5.55 0.18
N SER A 37 16.30 4.37 -0.10
CA SER A 37 16.96 3.09 0.16
C SER A 37 18.14 2.83 -0.79
N PRO A 38 19.12 1.99 -0.40
CA PRO A 38 20.19 1.53 -1.27
C PRO A 38 19.70 0.97 -2.62
N TRP A 39 20.50 1.15 -3.68
CA TRP A 39 20.08 0.87 -5.05
C TRP A 39 19.57 -0.57 -5.28
N HIS A 40 20.20 -1.57 -4.66
CA HIS A 40 19.83 -2.97 -4.81
C HIS A 40 18.47 -3.28 -4.19
N LEU A 41 18.14 -2.65 -3.04
CA LEU A 41 16.82 -2.75 -2.43
C LEU A 41 15.77 -2.07 -3.30
N ARG A 42 16.06 -0.87 -3.83
CA ARG A 42 15.16 -0.18 -4.75
C ARG A 42 14.83 -1.02 -5.97
N MET A 43 15.83 -1.66 -6.57
CA MET A 43 15.62 -2.54 -7.72
C MET A 43 14.76 -3.76 -7.35
N GLY A 44 15.04 -4.41 -6.22
CA GLY A 44 14.23 -5.53 -5.73
C GLY A 44 12.77 -5.15 -5.51
N VAL A 45 12.53 -3.99 -4.88
CA VAL A 45 11.18 -3.45 -4.66
C VAL A 45 10.50 -3.13 -5.99
N ARG A 46 11.18 -2.51 -6.97
CA ARG A 46 10.60 -2.20 -8.28
C ARG A 46 10.20 -3.44 -9.09
N VAL A 47 11.01 -4.49 -9.05
CA VAL A 47 10.67 -5.77 -9.69
C VAL A 47 9.43 -6.37 -9.02
N ALA A 48 9.39 -6.39 -7.70
CA ALA A 48 8.27 -6.93 -6.94
C ALA A 48 6.99 -6.10 -7.12
N GLU A 49 7.09 -4.76 -7.17
CA GLU A 49 5.99 -3.84 -7.52
C GLU A 49 5.44 -4.16 -8.91
N THR A 50 6.31 -4.34 -9.90
CA THR A 50 5.89 -4.65 -11.28
C THR A 50 5.13 -5.97 -11.34
N ALA A 51 5.61 -7.01 -10.65
CA ALA A 51 4.92 -8.29 -10.53
C ALA A 51 3.56 -8.15 -9.84
N LEU A 52 3.49 -7.35 -8.76
CA LEU A 52 2.24 -7.05 -8.07
C LEU A 52 1.26 -6.30 -8.99
N LEU A 53 1.72 -5.31 -9.74
CA LEU A 53 0.89 -4.54 -10.69
C LEU A 53 0.27 -5.45 -11.75
N PHE A 54 1.08 -6.32 -12.35
CA PHE A 54 0.62 -7.28 -13.34
C PHE A 54 -0.41 -8.25 -12.74
N TRP A 55 -0.15 -8.72 -11.52
CA TRP A 55 -1.08 -9.58 -10.79
C TRP A 55 -2.43 -8.90 -10.52
N LEU A 56 -2.41 -7.64 -10.05
CA LEU A 56 -3.61 -6.88 -9.75
C LEU A 56 -4.43 -6.57 -11.01
N LEU A 57 -3.76 -6.24 -12.13
CA LEU A 57 -4.41 -6.06 -13.44
C LEU A 57 -5.21 -7.31 -13.86
N LEU A 58 -4.67 -8.50 -13.62
CA LEU A 58 -5.30 -9.76 -13.99
C LEU A 58 -6.40 -10.22 -13.01
N ARG A 59 -6.34 -9.80 -11.74
CA ARG A 59 -7.19 -10.36 -10.67
C ARG A 59 -8.25 -9.41 -10.13
N VAL A 60 -8.09 -8.10 -10.31
CA VAL A 60 -8.99 -7.10 -9.75
C VAL A 60 -9.77 -6.44 -10.88
N LYS A 61 -11.08 -6.69 -10.92
CA LYS A 61 -11.98 -6.05 -11.87
C LYS A 61 -12.01 -4.54 -11.62
N GLY A 62 -11.97 -3.75 -12.68
CA GLY A 62 -11.94 -2.28 -12.59
C GLY A 62 -10.57 -1.70 -12.20
N PHE A 63 -9.53 -2.53 -12.07
CA PHE A 63 -8.17 -2.05 -11.83
C PHE A 63 -7.62 -1.26 -13.03
N ALA A 64 -7.78 -1.81 -14.24
CA ALA A 64 -7.40 -1.13 -15.48
C ALA A 64 -8.17 0.18 -15.72
N THR A 65 -9.38 0.31 -15.18
CA THR A 65 -10.21 1.53 -15.28
C THR A 65 -10.00 2.50 -14.12
N GLY A 66 -9.06 2.20 -13.20
CA GLY A 66 -8.71 3.06 -12.08
C GLY A 66 -9.78 3.17 -10.98
N LYS A 67 -10.80 2.30 -11.01
CA LYS A 67 -11.87 2.21 -10.00
C LYS A 67 -11.98 0.78 -9.45
N PRO A 68 -10.91 0.20 -8.89
CA PRO A 68 -11.01 -1.09 -8.24
C PRO A 68 -11.83 -0.98 -6.96
N GLU A 69 -12.65 -1.98 -6.71
CA GLU A 69 -13.37 -2.12 -5.44
C GLU A 69 -12.38 -2.44 -4.30
N ALA A 70 -12.55 -1.78 -3.15
CA ALA A 70 -11.62 -1.86 -2.02
C ALA A 70 -11.50 -3.29 -1.45
N ASP A 71 -12.62 -4.01 -1.34
CA ASP A 71 -12.63 -5.38 -0.81
C ASP A 71 -12.00 -6.38 -1.78
N SER A 72 -12.25 -6.20 -3.08
CA SER A 72 -11.58 -6.95 -4.14
C SER A 72 -10.06 -6.74 -4.11
N MET A 73 -9.60 -5.50 -3.90
CA MET A 73 -8.17 -5.17 -3.75
C MET A 73 -7.57 -5.87 -2.52
N ARG A 74 -8.23 -5.74 -1.35
CA ARG A 74 -7.80 -6.40 -0.10
C ARG A 74 -7.70 -7.92 -0.24
N ALA A 75 -8.67 -8.54 -0.91
CA ALA A 75 -8.66 -9.97 -1.17
C ALA A 75 -7.50 -10.36 -2.11
N ALA A 76 -7.24 -9.58 -3.15
CA ALA A 76 -6.14 -9.82 -4.09
C ALA A 76 -4.76 -9.69 -3.41
N LEU A 77 -4.55 -8.68 -2.57
CA LEU A 77 -3.31 -8.50 -1.81
C LEU A 77 -3.09 -9.65 -0.81
N ARG A 78 -4.14 -10.11 -0.11
CA ARG A 78 -4.06 -11.29 0.78
C ARG A 78 -3.70 -12.56 0.03
N ARG A 79 -4.18 -12.73 -1.21
CA ARG A 79 -3.76 -13.85 -2.07
C ARG A 79 -2.32 -13.67 -2.55
N PHE A 80 -1.94 -12.46 -2.92
CA PHE A 80 -0.58 -12.14 -3.36
C PHE A 80 0.45 -12.48 -2.26
N GLU A 81 0.16 -12.12 -1.01
CA GLU A 81 0.97 -12.44 0.17
C GLU A 81 1.22 -13.95 0.34
N LYS A 82 0.35 -14.83 -0.18
CA LYS A 82 0.50 -16.29 -0.09
C LYS A 82 1.38 -16.93 -1.16
N PHE A 83 1.81 -16.19 -2.19
CA PHE A 83 2.62 -16.77 -3.29
C PHE A 83 4.08 -17.05 -2.90
N GLY A 84 4.55 -16.56 -1.75
CA GLY A 84 5.88 -16.88 -1.22
C GLY A 84 6.52 -15.71 -0.48
N ASN A 85 7.80 -15.88 -0.13
CA ASN A 85 8.52 -14.95 0.74
C ASN A 85 8.66 -13.55 0.12
N ILE A 86 8.91 -13.43 -1.19
CA ILE A 86 9.11 -12.13 -1.85
C ILE A 86 7.80 -11.32 -1.87
N PRO A 87 6.67 -11.85 -2.39
CA PRO A 87 5.37 -11.19 -2.28
C PRO A 87 4.99 -10.82 -0.85
N ALA A 88 5.17 -11.74 0.11
CA ALA A 88 4.84 -11.50 1.50
C ALA A 88 5.67 -10.36 2.11
N THR A 89 6.98 -10.34 1.82
CA THR A 89 7.90 -9.30 2.29
C THR A 89 7.51 -7.94 1.72
N LEU A 90 7.15 -7.86 0.44
CA LEU A 90 6.69 -6.61 -0.18
C LEU A 90 5.41 -6.09 0.51
N ILE A 91 4.41 -6.95 0.67
CA ILE A 91 3.14 -6.57 1.33
C ILE A 91 3.36 -6.13 2.77
N ARG A 92 4.23 -6.82 3.51
CA ARG A 92 4.60 -6.46 4.89
C ARG A 92 5.33 -5.12 4.94
N LEU A 93 6.32 -4.90 4.07
CA LEU A 93 7.06 -3.64 3.97
C LEU A 93 6.11 -2.47 3.74
N TYR A 94 5.23 -2.57 2.73
CA TYR A 94 4.23 -1.54 2.45
C TYR A 94 3.29 -1.32 3.62
N ARG A 95 2.80 -2.38 4.26
CA ARG A 95 1.92 -2.28 5.43
C ARG A 95 2.61 -1.58 6.59
N SER A 96 3.85 -1.96 6.93
CA SER A 96 4.63 -1.35 8.00
C SER A 96 4.91 0.12 7.75
N LEU A 97 5.36 0.49 6.55
CA LEU A 97 5.61 1.90 6.21
C LEU A 97 4.32 2.73 6.19
N SER A 98 3.22 2.15 5.73
CA SER A 98 1.91 2.83 5.72
C SER A 98 1.39 3.04 7.13
N LEU A 99 1.53 2.05 8.02
CA LEU A 99 1.12 2.14 9.42
C LEU A 99 1.98 3.14 10.19
N LEU A 100 3.30 3.12 10.00
CA LEU A 100 4.20 4.09 10.62
C LEU A 100 3.80 5.53 10.24
N ALA A 101 3.64 5.79 8.94
CA ALA A 101 3.20 7.10 8.45
C ALA A 101 1.78 7.47 8.90
N TRP A 102 0.92 6.49 9.12
CA TRP A 102 -0.42 6.71 9.67
C TRP A 102 -0.37 7.10 11.14
N GLU A 103 0.41 6.38 11.96
CA GLU A 103 0.56 6.63 13.39
C GLU A 103 1.30 7.94 13.69
N GLU A 104 2.23 8.35 12.84
CA GLU A 104 2.92 9.65 12.97
C GLU A 104 2.01 10.86 12.68
N ARG A 105 0.81 10.66 12.09
CA ARG A 105 -0.12 11.76 11.86
C ARG A 105 -0.80 12.18 13.18
N LEU A 106 -0.63 13.45 13.51
CA LEU A 106 -1.17 14.11 14.70
C LEU A 106 -2.68 13.91 14.91
N GLU A 107 -3.45 13.79 13.82
CA GLU A 107 -4.89 13.50 13.83
C GLU A 107 -5.20 12.09 14.37
N VAL A 108 -4.35 11.12 14.07
CA VAL A 108 -4.48 9.71 14.50
C VAL A 108 -4.05 9.56 15.95
N VAL A 109 -2.94 10.19 16.34
CA VAL A 109 -2.49 10.24 17.74
C VAL A 109 -3.60 10.82 18.65
N LYS A 110 -4.25 11.90 18.21
CA LYS A 110 -5.38 12.49 18.92
C LYS A 110 -6.61 11.57 18.98
N ALA A 111 -6.89 10.82 17.92
CA ALA A 111 -8.02 9.89 17.86
C ALA A 111 -7.79 8.59 18.66
N LEU A 112 -6.55 8.15 18.83
CA LEU A 112 -6.18 6.99 19.64
C LEU A 112 -6.07 7.31 21.14
N ALA A 113 -5.83 8.58 21.49
CA ALA A 113 -5.74 9.06 22.87
C ALA A 113 -7.09 9.50 23.48
N ALA A 114 -8.18 9.41 22.70
CA ALA A 114 -9.55 9.73 23.10
C ALA A 114 -10.35 8.45 23.36
#